data_AF-A0A543CN20-F1
#
_entry.id   AF-A0A543CN20-F1
#
_cell.length_a   1.000
_cell.length_b   1.000
_cell.length_c   1.000
_cell.angle_alpha   90.00
_cell.angle_beta   90.00
_cell.angle_gamma   90.00
#
_symmetry.space_group_name_H-M   'P 1'
#
loop_
_entity.id
_entity.type
_entity.pdbx_description
1 polymer ?
#
loop_
_entity_poly.entity_id
_entity_poly.type
_entity_poly.pdbx_seq_one_letter_code
_entity_poly.pdbx_strand_id
1 'polypeptide(L)'
;MGPRGSPTEAFLDVVVPARNEAGRLEHGLATLSGKLARLQVGSRIIVVDNASTDTTADIVRQWSGPVPVDLLQCARPGKGAAVRFGLLATTAPYVGFCDADMATDVEILDDVLAMLGSGTQVIVGSRRHPESDVEIYSRPFRRLGALAFNRLCREMTGGIIDTQCGFKFFAGPLARAAAANLRTAGFAFDVELLLNCRRLGATVVEIPVTWRDMPGSTFSISRHAGGCLRDLLWIRATATRRAVTAAPMVPVADELHAG
;
A
#
# COMPACT_ATOMS: atom_id res chain seq x y z
N MET A 1 32.45 5.46 23.28
CA MET A 1 31.47 6.52 22.92
C MET A 1 31.51 6.62 21.41
N GLY A 2 30.66 5.84 20.71
CA GLY A 2 30.65 5.79 19.24
C GLY A 2 29.96 7.02 18.64
N PRO A 3 30.23 7.36 17.37
CA PRO A 3 29.67 8.54 16.73
C PRO A 3 28.16 8.36 16.61
N ARG A 4 27.41 9.37 17.06
CA ARG A 4 25.96 9.45 16.85
C ARG A 4 25.75 9.75 15.36
N GLY A 5 25.21 8.77 14.62
CA GLY A 5 24.79 8.97 13.24
C GLY A 5 23.82 10.15 13.14
N SER A 6 23.99 10.96 12.11
CA SER A 6 22.97 11.86 11.55
C SER A 6 21.63 11.14 11.39
N PRO A 7 20.46 11.82 11.40
CA PRO A 7 19.15 11.15 11.34
C PRO A 7 19.14 10.17 10.16
N THR A 8 19.12 8.90 10.55
CA THR A 8 19.40 7.71 9.78
C THR A 8 18.38 7.60 8.66
N GLU A 9 18.84 7.48 7.41
CA GLU A 9 17.96 7.29 6.25
C GLU A 9 17.05 6.07 6.51
N ALA A 10 15.73 6.25 6.46
CA ALA A 10 14.79 5.17 6.75
C ALA A 10 15.01 4.02 5.75
N PHE A 11 15.09 2.80 6.27
CA PHE A 11 15.15 1.57 5.49
C PHE A 11 13.77 1.14 4.99
N LEU A 12 12.71 1.49 5.72
CA LEU A 12 11.32 1.25 5.35
C LEU A 12 10.45 2.51 5.48
N ASP A 13 9.83 2.95 4.38
CA ASP A 13 8.77 3.96 4.40
C ASP A 13 7.39 3.30 4.26
N VAL A 14 6.47 3.58 5.19
CA VAL A 14 5.09 3.08 5.13
C VAL A 14 4.12 4.23 4.91
N VAL A 15 3.44 4.24 3.77
CA VAL A 15 2.45 5.24 3.40
C VAL A 15 1.08 4.86 3.97
N VAL A 16 0.42 5.79 4.63
CA VAL A 16 -0.94 5.62 5.16
C VAL A 16 -1.86 6.68 4.53
N PRO A 17 -2.65 6.33 3.49
CA PRO A 17 -3.63 7.26 2.94
C PRO A 17 -4.77 7.47 3.94
N ALA A 18 -5.09 8.72 4.26
CA ALA A 18 -6.10 9.06 5.24
C ALA A 18 -7.11 10.07 4.67
N ARG A 19 -8.40 9.83 4.87
CA ARG A 19 -9.47 10.79 4.62
C ARG A 19 -10.59 10.62 5.63
N ASN A 20 -10.76 11.59 6.51
CA ASN A 20 -11.72 11.55 7.61
C ASN A 20 -11.55 10.32 8.51
N GLU A 21 -10.32 10.09 8.95
CA GLU A 21 -9.93 8.93 9.76
C GLU A 21 -9.74 9.27 11.24
N ALA A 22 -10.22 10.42 11.71
CA ALA A 22 -9.97 10.89 13.07
C ALA A 22 -10.39 9.88 14.15
N GLY A 23 -11.44 9.10 13.90
CA GLY A 23 -11.94 8.09 14.85
C GLY A 23 -11.07 6.84 15.01
N ARG A 24 -10.06 6.63 14.16
CA ARG A 24 -9.23 5.40 14.19
C ARG A 24 -7.74 5.62 13.93
N LEU A 25 -7.35 6.75 13.34
CA LEU A 25 -5.97 6.99 12.93
C LEU A 25 -5.00 6.94 14.12
N GLU A 26 -5.38 7.47 15.28
CA GLU A 26 -4.52 7.44 16.48
C GLU A 26 -4.16 6.01 16.88
N HIS A 27 -5.16 5.12 16.97
CA HIS A 27 -4.93 3.70 17.25
C HIS A 27 -4.14 3.02 16.13
N GLY A 28 -4.47 3.30 14.87
CA GLY A 28 -3.74 2.76 13.72
C GLY A 28 -2.27 3.16 13.71
N LEU A 29 -1.95 4.41 14.03
CA LEU A 29 -0.59 4.91 14.18
C LEU A 29 0.11 4.26 15.38
N ALA A 30 -0.56 4.08 16.51
CA ALA A 30 0.02 3.39 17.67
C ALA A 30 0.44 1.96 17.32
N THR A 31 -0.46 1.22 16.67
CA THR A 31 -0.25 -0.16 16.24
C THR A 31 0.90 -0.25 15.23
N LEU A 32 0.85 0.54 14.16
CA LEU A 32 1.89 0.53 13.13
C LEU A 32 3.24 1.01 13.67
N SER A 33 3.27 2.13 14.39
CA SER A 33 4.50 2.70 14.96
C SER A 33 5.14 1.75 15.97
N GLY A 34 4.34 1.09 16.81
CA GLY A 34 4.81 0.09 17.76
C GLY A 34 5.41 -1.13 17.06
N LYS A 35 4.80 -1.60 15.97
CA LYS A 35 5.36 -2.68 15.15
C LYS A 35 6.67 -2.28 14.47
N LEU A 36 6.70 -1.13 13.81
CA LEU A 36 7.89 -0.64 13.10
C LEU A 36 9.09 -0.45 14.05
N ALA A 37 8.85 -0.01 15.29
CA ALA A 37 9.90 0.09 16.30
C ALA A 37 10.53 -1.26 16.69
N ARG A 38 9.79 -2.38 16.53
CA ARG A 38 10.28 -3.74 16.81
C ARG A 38 11.06 -4.36 15.65
N LEU A 39 10.95 -3.84 14.41
CA LEU A 39 11.65 -4.38 13.24
C LEU A 39 13.17 -4.15 13.26
N GLN A 40 13.69 -3.37 14.23
CA GLN A 40 15.11 -3.04 14.39
C GLN A 40 15.77 -2.43 13.13
N VAL A 41 14.99 -1.89 12.20
CA VAL A 41 15.45 -1.11 11.04
C VAL A 41 14.89 0.31 11.10
N GLY A 42 15.63 1.27 10.54
CA GLY A 42 15.14 2.64 10.41
C GLY A 42 13.83 2.66 9.65
N SER A 43 12.76 3.17 10.26
CA SER A 43 11.42 3.15 9.67
C SER A 43 10.73 4.49 9.83
N ARG A 44 9.87 4.84 8.87
CA ARG A 44 9.09 6.07 8.89
C ARG A 44 7.68 5.81 8.37
N ILE A 45 6.71 6.48 8.99
CA ILE A 45 5.33 6.51 8.50
C ILE A 45 5.11 7.83 7.75
N ILE A 46 4.46 7.76 6.58
CA ILE A 46 4.05 8.94 5.81
C ILE A 46 2.52 8.91 5.73
N VAL A 47 1.86 9.71 6.56
CA VAL A 47 0.41 9.88 6.48
C VAL A 47 0.09 10.87 5.37
N VAL A 48 -0.75 10.45 4.42
CA VAL A 48 -1.20 11.29 3.32
C VAL A 48 -2.65 11.68 3.56
N ASP A 49 -2.87 12.88 4.10
CA ASP A 49 -4.20 13.45 4.28
C ASP A 49 -4.78 13.87 2.92
N ASN A 50 -5.92 13.28 2.55
CA ASN A 50 -6.57 13.48 1.27
C ASN A 50 -7.83 14.33 1.39
N ALA A 51 -7.62 15.57 1.83
CA ALA A 51 -8.65 16.58 2.07
C ALA A 51 -9.67 16.13 3.13
N SER A 52 -9.17 15.74 4.30
CA SER A 52 -10.03 15.53 5.46
C SER A 52 -10.71 16.83 5.89
N THR A 53 -11.92 16.70 6.41
CA THR A 53 -12.75 17.79 6.97
C THR A 53 -12.91 17.66 8.49
N ASP A 54 -12.31 16.64 9.09
CA ASP A 54 -12.24 16.40 10.52
C ASP A 54 -10.82 16.65 11.06
N THR A 55 -10.54 16.22 12.29
CA THR A 55 -9.25 16.43 12.97
C THR A 55 -8.16 15.43 12.56
N THR A 56 -8.31 14.69 11.44
CA THR A 56 -7.33 13.68 10.98
C THR A 56 -5.91 14.25 10.91
N ALA A 57 -5.72 15.43 10.32
CA ALA A 57 -4.41 16.05 10.18
C ALA A 57 -3.82 16.49 11.54
N ASP A 58 -4.67 16.91 12.49
CA ASP A 58 -4.24 17.37 13.81
C ASP A 58 -3.69 16.22 14.65
N ILE A 59 -4.29 15.03 14.53
CA ILE A 59 -3.78 13.80 15.16
C ILE A 59 -2.33 13.54 14.75
N VAL A 60 -2.01 13.68 13.46
CA VAL A 60 -0.64 13.46 12.96
C VAL A 60 0.31 14.55 13.46
N ARG A 61 -0.11 15.82 13.46
CA ARG A 61 0.72 16.94 13.94
C ARG A 61 1.05 16.84 15.42
N GLN A 62 0.15 16.25 16.21
CA GLN A 62 0.29 16.06 17.64
C GLN A 62 0.89 14.69 17.99
N TRP A 63 1.14 13.84 16.99
CA TRP A 63 1.62 12.48 17.19
C TRP A 63 3.01 12.47 17.80
N SER A 64 3.17 11.67 18.86
CA SER A 64 4.45 11.36 19.47
C SER A 64 4.53 9.85 19.64
N GLY A 65 5.37 9.20 18.84
CA GLY A 65 5.54 7.75 18.85
C GLY A 65 6.99 7.33 18.68
N PRO A 66 7.28 6.03 18.78
CA PRO A 66 8.64 5.51 18.70
C PRO A 66 9.29 5.59 17.31
N VAL A 67 8.52 5.84 16.24
CA VAL A 67 9.07 6.11 14.90
C VAL A 67 8.59 7.45 14.34
N PRO A 68 9.37 8.12 13.48
CA PRO A 68 8.95 9.35 12.81
C PRO A 68 7.67 9.17 11.99
N VAL A 69 6.79 10.17 12.07
CA VAL A 69 5.55 10.24 11.28
C VAL A 69 5.48 11.58 10.56
N ASP A 70 5.53 11.53 9.23
CA ASP A 70 5.40 12.71 8.37
C ASP A 70 3.94 12.88 7.93
N LEU A 71 3.49 14.13 7.82
CA LEU A 71 2.19 14.49 7.26
C LEU A 71 2.38 15.11 5.87
N LEU A 72 1.72 14.54 4.87
CA LEU A 72 1.61 15.09 3.53
C LEU A 72 0.16 15.43 3.20
N GLN A 73 -0.08 16.58 2.56
CA GLN A 73 -1.41 17.00 2.13
C GLN A 73 -1.59 16.75 0.63
N CYS A 74 -2.47 15.83 0.26
CA CYS A 74 -2.80 15.52 -1.13
C CYS A 74 -4.06 16.26 -1.57
N ALA A 75 -3.88 17.35 -2.32
CA ALA A 75 -4.98 18.16 -2.85
C ALA A 75 -5.87 17.42 -3.86
N ARG A 76 -5.33 16.44 -4.61
CA ARG A 76 -6.10 15.67 -5.60
C ARG A 76 -6.96 14.62 -4.89
N PRO A 77 -8.30 14.65 -5.01
CA PRO A 77 -9.15 13.67 -4.32
C PRO A 77 -8.98 12.25 -4.85
N GLY A 78 -9.07 11.28 -3.94
CA GLY A 78 -9.12 9.85 -4.21
C GLY A 78 -7.97 9.07 -3.57
N LYS A 79 -8.27 7.87 -3.07
CA LYS A 79 -7.31 6.97 -2.40
C LYS A 79 -6.07 6.70 -3.27
N GLY A 80 -6.25 6.45 -4.55
CA GLY A 80 -5.14 6.25 -5.50
C GLY A 80 -4.27 7.49 -5.69
N ALA A 81 -4.85 8.70 -5.61
CA ALA A 81 -4.07 9.93 -5.64
C ALA A 81 -3.23 10.10 -4.37
N ALA A 82 -3.80 9.79 -3.20
CA ALA A 82 -3.10 9.82 -1.91
C ALA A 82 -1.94 8.80 -1.87
N VAL A 83 -2.21 7.54 -2.24
CA VAL A 83 -1.17 6.50 -2.30
C VAL A 83 -0.08 6.88 -3.29
N ARG A 84 -0.43 7.36 -4.49
CA ARG A 84 0.55 7.84 -5.46
C ARG A 84 1.42 8.95 -4.87
N PHE A 85 0.81 9.94 -4.22
CA PHE A 85 1.52 11.08 -3.66
C PHE A 85 2.50 10.65 -2.56
N GLY A 86 2.07 9.75 -1.67
CA GLY A 86 2.93 9.19 -0.63
C GLY A 86 4.06 8.34 -1.20
N LEU A 87 3.77 7.40 -2.12
CA LEU A 87 4.79 6.55 -2.73
C LEU A 87 5.88 7.35 -3.44
N LEU A 88 5.51 8.45 -4.12
CA LEU A 88 6.48 9.33 -4.79
C LEU A 88 7.32 10.18 -3.82
N ALA A 89 6.87 10.37 -2.58
CA ALA A 89 7.60 11.09 -1.54
C ALA A 89 8.56 10.19 -0.73
N THR A 90 8.45 8.86 -0.90
CA THR A 90 9.35 7.91 -0.24
C THR A 90 10.79 8.03 -0.74
N THR A 91 11.74 7.72 0.12
CA THR A 91 13.18 7.67 -0.21
C THR A 91 13.78 6.32 0.15
N ALA A 92 13.16 5.57 1.06
CA ALA A 92 13.63 4.29 1.54
C ALA A 92 13.86 3.24 0.43
N PRO A 93 14.78 2.28 0.66
CA PRO A 93 15.01 1.14 -0.23
C PRO A 93 13.82 0.18 -0.27
N TYR A 94 13.04 0.08 0.81
CA TYR A 94 11.76 -0.63 0.85
C TYR A 94 10.63 0.31 1.21
N VAL A 95 9.49 0.11 0.56
CA VAL A 95 8.33 0.97 0.75
C VAL A 95 7.05 0.15 0.74
N GLY A 96 6.04 0.61 1.43
CA GLY A 96 4.72 0.01 1.33
C GLY A 96 3.61 0.98 1.66
N PHE A 97 2.38 0.48 1.61
CA PHE A 97 1.24 1.17 2.17
C PHE A 97 0.32 0.20 2.89
N CYS A 98 -0.35 0.73 3.91
CA CYS A 98 -1.42 0.06 4.64
C CYS A 98 -2.62 1.01 4.82
N ASP A 99 -3.80 0.45 4.99
CA ASP A 99 -5.00 1.23 5.28
C ASP A 99 -4.97 1.79 6.71
N ALA A 100 -5.48 3.02 6.90
CA ALA A 100 -5.44 3.73 8.18
C ALA A 100 -6.18 3.03 9.33
N ASP A 101 -7.03 2.06 9.01
CA ASP A 101 -7.80 1.27 9.97
C ASP A 101 -7.06 0.05 10.52
N MET A 102 -5.88 -0.28 9.99
CA MET A 102 -5.13 -1.49 10.33
C MET A 102 -6.01 -2.75 10.25
N ALA A 103 -6.93 -2.81 9.28
CA ALA A 103 -7.76 -3.99 9.05
C ALA A 103 -6.92 -5.23 8.71
N THR A 104 -5.71 -5.04 8.19
CA THR A 104 -4.70 -6.09 8.03
C THR A 104 -3.74 -6.03 9.21
N ASP A 105 -3.52 -7.17 9.86
CA ASP A 105 -2.56 -7.28 10.95
C ASP A 105 -1.14 -6.91 10.46
N VAL A 106 -0.52 -5.96 11.16
CA VAL A 106 0.83 -5.45 10.83
C VAL A 106 1.93 -6.38 11.33
N GLU A 107 1.64 -7.40 12.14
CA GLU A 107 2.67 -8.33 12.62
C GLU A 107 3.39 -9.05 11.49
N ILE A 108 2.73 -9.26 10.35
CA ILE A 108 3.31 -9.86 9.14
C ILE A 108 4.46 -9.05 8.52
N LEU A 109 4.72 -7.83 9.00
CA LEU A 109 5.83 -6.99 8.52
C LEU A 109 7.21 -7.61 8.70
N ASP A 110 7.43 -8.51 9.67
CA ASP A 110 8.72 -9.22 9.80
C ASP A 110 8.99 -10.07 8.55
N ASP A 111 8.01 -10.87 8.16
CA ASP A 111 8.08 -11.76 6.99
C ASP A 111 8.19 -10.96 5.70
N VAL A 112 7.42 -9.88 5.58
CA VAL A 112 7.49 -8.95 4.44
C VAL A 112 8.91 -8.41 4.28
N LEU A 113 9.52 -7.93 5.36
CA LEU A 113 10.86 -7.36 5.29
C LEU A 113 11.90 -8.42 4.94
N ALA A 114 11.79 -9.63 5.50
CA ALA A 114 12.64 -10.76 5.16
C ALA A 114 12.55 -11.13 3.67
N MET A 115 11.32 -11.21 3.12
CA MET A 115 11.08 -11.53 1.71
C MET A 115 11.60 -10.44 0.77
N LEU A 116 11.46 -9.16 1.14
CA LEU A 116 12.03 -8.04 0.39
C LEU A 116 13.57 -8.08 0.41
N GLY A 117 14.15 -8.39 1.57
CA GLY A 117 15.58 -8.62 1.76
C GLY A 117 16.10 -9.76 0.88
N SER A 118 15.33 -10.83 0.72
CA SER A 118 15.69 -11.97 -0.13
C SER A 118 15.47 -11.72 -1.64
N GLY A 119 15.18 -10.49 -2.05
CA GLY A 119 15.02 -10.10 -3.46
C GLY A 119 13.59 -10.13 -4.00
N THR A 120 12.57 -10.36 -3.17
CA THR A 120 11.17 -10.21 -3.61
C THR A 120 10.90 -8.73 -3.89
N GLN A 121 10.36 -8.41 -5.06
CA GLN A 121 10.21 -7.00 -5.48
C GLN A 121 8.84 -6.41 -5.15
N VAL A 122 7.80 -7.25 -5.10
CA VAL A 122 6.42 -6.84 -4.82
C VAL A 122 5.73 -7.91 -4.00
N ILE A 123 5.18 -7.50 -2.87
CA ILE A 123 4.44 -8.34 -1.93
C ILE A 123 3.05 -7.74 -1.75
N VAL A 124 2.02 -8.57 -1.88
CA VAL A 124 0.62 -8.19 -1.71
C VAL A 124 0.00 -9.09 -0.66
N GLY A 125 -0.52 -8.52 0.41
CA GLY A 125 -1.37 -9.27 1.33
C GLY A 125 -2.63 -9.73 0.59
N SER A 126 -3.09 -10.96 0.82
CA SER A 126 -4.21 -11.52 0.06
C SER A 126 -5.25 -12.14 0.98
N ARG A 127 -6.42 -11.50 1.11
CA ARG A 127 -7.56 -12.02 1.88
C ARG A 127 -8.17 -13.27 1.25
N ARG A 128 -7.71 -13.62 0.05
CA ARG A 128 -8.18 -14.76 -0.74
C ARG A 128 -7.14 -15.88 -0.81
N HIS A 129 -6.00 -15.71 -0.12
CA HIS A 129 -5.05 -16.79 0.08
C HIS A 129 -5.71 -17.90 0.93
N PRO A 130 -5.49 -19.20 0.63
CA PRO A 130 -6.10 -20.29 1.38
C PRO A 130 -5.80 -20.29 2.89
N GLU A 131 -4.63 -19.75 3.26
CA GLU A 131 -4.15 -19.67 4.64
C GLU A 131 -4.51 -18.35 5.35
N SER A 132 -5.26 -17.46 4.68
CA SER A 132 -5.68 -16.20 5.31
C SER A 132 -6.81 -16.43 6.33
N ASP A 133 -6.66 -15.79 7.47
CA ASP A 133 -7.71 -15.70 8.50
C ASP A 133 -8.49 -14.40 8.30
N VAL A 134 -9.72 -14.51 7.79
CA VAL A 134 -10.56 -13.36 7.42
C VAL A 134 -11.86 -13.38 8.21
N GLU A 135 -12.02 -12.40 9.09
CA GLU A 135 -13.28 -12.19 9.81
C GLU A 135 -14.16 -11.23 9.02
N ILE A 136 -15.30 -11.72 8.52
CA ILE A 136 -16.21 -10.95 7.67
C ILE A 136 -17.54 -10.73 8.40
N TYR A 137 -17.94 -9.47 8.60
CA TYR A 137 -19.34 -9.12 8.86
C TYR A 137 -20.15 -9.32 7.57
N SER A 138 -20.67 -10.53 7.38
CA SER A 138 -21.26 -10.96 6.10
C SER A 138 -22.40 -10.05 5.60
N ARG A 139 -22.38 -9.72 4.30
CA ARG A 139 -23.56 -9.31 3.52
C ARG A 139 -23.70 -10.24 2.29
N PRO A 140 -24.66 -11.19 2.29
CA PRO A 140 -24.71 -12.31 1.35
C PRO A 140 -25.08 -11.94 -0.11
N PHE A 141 -25.61 -10.75 -0.34
CA PHE A 141 -25.97 -10.28 -1.68
C PHE A 141 -24.80 -9.55 -2.33
N ARG A 142 -24.03 -10.20 -3.23
CA ARG A 142 -23.13 -9.53 -4.24
C ARG A 142 -22.25 -10.48 -5.09
N ARG A 143 -22.61 -11.75 -5.30
CA ARG A 143 -21.68 -12.71 -5.89
C ARG A 143 -21.33 -12.45 -7.37
N LEU A 144 -22.30 -12.19 -8.25
CA LEU A 144 -22.00 -12.18 -9.70
C LEU A 144 -21.18 -10.96 -10.18
N GLY A 145 -21.53 -9.74 -9.75
CA GLY A 145 -20.80 -8.53 -10.11
C GLY A 145 -19.37 -8.52 -9.57
N ALA A 146 -19.17 -9.02 -8.34
CA ALA A 146 -17.85 -9.19 -7.75
C ALA A 146 -17.02 -10.23 -8.50
N LEU A 147 -17.62 -11.34 -8.95
CA LEU A 147 -16.92 -12.36 -9.75
C LEU A 147 -16.41 -11.79 -11.09
N ALA A 148 -17.26 -11.06 -11.82
CA ALA A 148 -16.87 -10.44 -13.09
C ALA A 148 -15.77 -9.38 -12.90
N PHE A 149 -15.90 -8.53 -11.90
CA PHE A 149 -14.89 -7.53 -11.53
C PHE A 149 -13.55 -8.19 -11.19
N ASN A 150 -13.58 -9.22 -10.33
CA ASN A 150 -12.38 -9.94 -9.91
C ASN A 150 -11.69 -10.65 -11.07
N ARG A 151 -12.46 -11.25 -11.99
CA ARG A 151 -11.92 -11.87 -13.20
C ARG A 151 -11.19 -10.84 -14.06
N LEU A 152 -11.80 -9.68 -14.30
CA LEU A 152 -11.19 -8.61 -15.09
C LEU A 152 -9.89 -8.12 -14.45
N CYS A 153 -9.88 -7.91 -13.13
CA CYS A 153 -8.67 -7.52 -12.40
C CYS A 153 -7.55 -8.54 -12.58
N ARG A 154 -7.83 -9.83 -12.36
CA ARG A 154 -6.87 -10.92 -12.50
C ARG A 154 -6.28 -11.02 -13.90
N GLU A 155 -7.12 -10.95 -14.93
CA GLU A 155 -6.66 -10.99 -16.33
C GLU A 155 -5.69 -9.84 -16.62
N MET A 156 -5.95 -8.64 -16.06
CA MET A 156 -5.11 -7.46 -16.29
C MET A 156 -3.80 -7.50 -15.50
N THR A 157 -3.80 -8.07 -14.30
CA THR A 157 -2.61 -8.11 -13.44
C THR A 157 -1.79 -9.41 -13.59
N GLY A 158 -2.10 -10.23 -14.59
CA GLY A 158 -1.39 -11.49 -14.83
C GLY A 158 -1.60 -12.52 -13.72
N GLY A 159 -2.80 -12.57 -13.13
CA GLY A 159 -3.23 -13.62 -12.23
C GLY A 159 -3.33 -13.25 -10.74
N ILE A 160 -3.01 -12.02 -10.33
CA ILE A 160 -3.06 -11.62 -8.91
C ILE A 160 -4.49 -11.76 -8.37
N ILE A 161 -4.65 -12.56 -7.33
CA ILE A 161 -5.92 -13.05 -6.79
C ILE A 161 -6.65 -11.94 -6.02
N ASP A 162 -5.95 -11.20 -5.16
CA ASP A 162 -6.49 -10.09 -4.36
C ASP A 162 -5.74 -8.77 -4.61
N THR A 163 -6.10 -8.09 -5.70
CA THR A 163 -5.53 -6.78 -6.03
C THR A 163 -5.94 -5.69 -5.04
N GLN A 164 -7.05 -5.83 -4.32
CA GLN A 164 -7.65 -4.74 -3.53
C GLN A 164 -7.33 -4.80 -2.04
N CYS A 165 -6.46 -5.71 -1.59
CA CYS A 165 -6.02 -5.71 -0.20
C CYS A 165 -5.24 -4.43 0.10
N GLY A 166 -5.54 -3.75 1.20
CA GLY A 166 -4.93 -2.49 1.57
C GLY A 166 -3.46 -2.57 1.98
N PHE A 167 -2.84 -3.76 1.98
CA PHE A 167 -1.51 -4.02 2.50
C PHE A 167 -0.57 -4.49 1.36
N LYS A 168 0.35 -3.63 0.93
CA LYS A 168 1.28 -3.93 -0.18
C LYS A 168 2.64 -3.30 0.04
N PHE A 169 3.69 -4.05 -0.28
CA PHE A 169 5.09 -3.66 -0.07
C PHE A 169 5.94 -3.96 -1.30
N PHE A 170 7.00 -3.17 -1.49
CA PHE A 170 7.74 -3.09 -2.73
C PHE A 170 9.21 -2.75 -2.49
N ALA A 171 10.06 -3.12 -3.45
CA ALA A 171 11.32 -2.41 -3.65
C ALA A 171 11.02 -0.92 -3.98
N GLY A 172 11.69 -0.01 -3.27
CA GLY A 172 11.44 1.43 -3.33
C GLY A 172 11.53 2.05 -4.72
N PRO A 173 12.64 1.84 -5.47
CA PRO A 173 12.76 2.33 -6.84
C PRO A 173 11.64 1.85 -7.76
N LEU A 174 11.25 0.58 -7.63
CA LEU A 174 10.16 -0.01 -8.41
C LEU A 174 8.82 0.65 -8.08
N ALA A 175 8.49 0.80 -6.80
CA ALA A 175 7.26 1.46 -6.38
C ALA A 175 7.15 2.89 -6.90
N ARG A 176 8.24 3.67 -6.80
CA ARG A 176 8.28 5.05 -7.33
C ARG A 176 8.09 5.08 -8.85
N ALA A 177 8.76 4.19 -9.59
CA ALA A 177 8.61 4.08 -11.04
C ALA A 177 7.18 3.67 -11.46
N ALA A 178 6.57 2.73 -10.73
CA ALA A 178 5.19 2.30 -10.96
C ALA A 178 4.17 3.40 -10.63
N ALA A 179 4.37 4.12 -9.51
CA ALA A 179 3.53 5.22 -9.05
C ALA A 179 3.65 6.46 -9.94
N ALA A 180 4.82 6.74 -10.53
CA ALA A 180 5.01 7.87 -11.45
C ALA A 180 4.00 7.83 -12.61
N ASN A 181 3.68 6.62 -13.07
CA ASN A 181 2.74 6.34 -14.15
C ASN A 181 1.30 6.04 -13.69
N LEU A 182 1.03 6.00 -12.39
CA LEU A 182 -0.31 5.76 -11.83
C LEU A 182 -1.22 6.98 -12.09
N ARG A 183 -2.35 6.78 -12.77
CA ARG A 183 -3.27 7.87 -13.15
C ARG A 183 -4.63 7.77 -12.46
N THR A 184 -5.03 6.55 -12.12
CA THR A 184 -6.28 6.23 -11.44
C THR A 184 -6.24 6.76 -10.02
N ALA A 185 -7.06 7.79 -9.76
CA ALA A 185 -7.15 8.40 -8.44
C ALA A 185 -8.12 7.66 -7.50
N GLY A 186 -9.08 6.91 -8.05
CA GLY A 186 -10.12 6.22 -7.30
C GLY A 186 -9.68 4.88 -6.70
N PHE A 187 -10.64 4.05 -6.30
CA PHE A 187 -10.41 2.76 -5.65
C PHE A 187 -9.90 1.64 -6.57
N ALA A 188 -9.85 1.87 -7.89
CA ALA A 188 -9.28 0.92 -8.85
C ALA A 188 -7.76 1.08 -9.04
N PHE A 189 -7.13 2.00 -8.29
CA PHE A 189 -5.72 2.35 -8.44
C PHE A 189 -4.77 1.15 -8.26
N ASP A 190 -5.11 0.22 -7.36
CA ASP A 190 -4.27 -0.95 -7.08
C ASP A 190 -4.05 -1.80 -8.32
N VAL A 191 -5.07 -1.91 -9.19
CA VAL A 191 -5.00 -2.68 -10.42
C VAL A 191 -4.02 -2.04 -11.40
N GLU A 192 -4.08 -0.70 -11.56
CA GLU A 192 -3.12 0.02 -12.39
C GLU A 192 -1.71 -0.02 -11.80
N LEU A 193 -1.57 0.13 -10.48
CA LEU A 193 -0.28 0.10 -9.80
C LEU A 193 0.41 -1.26 -9.98
N LEU A 194 -0.30 -2.36 -9.72
CA LEU A 194 0.22 -3.71 -9.89
C LEU A 194 0.53 -4.03 -11.36
N LEU A 195 -0.33 -3.59 -12.29
CA LEU A 195 -0.05 -3.68 -13.72
C LEU A 195 1.23 -2.92 -14.10
N ASN A 196 1.44 -1.72 -13.55
CA ASN A 196 2.66 -0.95 -13.78
C ASN A 196 3.90 -1.67 -13.22
N CYS A 197 3.83 -2.26 -12.03
CA CYS A 197 4.93 -3.08 -11.49
C CYS A 197 5.28 -4.24 -12.44
N ARG A 198 4.27 -4.96 -12.95
CA ARG A 198 4.52 -6.07 -13.89
C ARG A 198 5.14 -5.63 -15.21
N ARG A 199 4.77 -4.46 -15.71
CA ARG A 199 5.39 -3.87 -16.93
C ARG A 199 6.84 -3.51 -16.73
N LEU A 200 7.23 -3.23 -15.50
CA LEU A 200 8.61 -3.00 -15.11
C LEU A 200 9.36 -4.32 -14.84
N GLY A 201 8.76 -5.47 -15.18
CA GLY A 201 9.38 -6.79 -15.08
C GLY A 201 9.25 -7.43 -13.70
N ALA A 202 8.52 -6.82 -12.77
CA ALA A 202 8.45 -7.33 -11.42
C ALA A 202 7.53 -8.56 -11.29
N THR A 203 7.97 -9.51 -10.48
CA THR A 203 7.14 -10.62 -10.00
C THR A 203 6.41 -10.18 -8.73
N VAL A 204 5.12 -10.52 -8.65
CA VAL A 204 4.28 -10.24 -7.49
C VAL A 204 4.06 -11.53 -6.71
N VAL A 205 4.33 -11.48 -5.42
CA VAL A 205 4.04 -12.56 -4.48
C VAL A 205 2.83 -12.16 -3.63
N GLU A 206 1.87 -13.07 -3.52
CA GLU A 206 0.74 -12.92 -2.61
C GLU A 206 1.03 -13.69 -1.32
N ILE A 207 0.83 -13.04 -0.17
CA ILE A 207 1.01 -13.66 1.15
C ILE A 207 -0.34 -13.76 1.89
N PRO A 208 -0.54 -14.78 2.73
CA PRO A 208 -1.71 -14.81 3.61
C PRO A 208 -1.73 -13.61 4.54
N VAL A 209 -2.92 -13.25 5.03
CA VAL A 209 -3.08 -12.17 6.02
C VAL A 209 -4.11 -12.57 7.07
N THR A 210 -3.91 -12.06 8.28
CA THR A 210 -4.99 -11.92 9.25
C THR A 210 -5.70 -10.61 8.96
N TRP A 211 -6.98 -10.68 8.63
CA TRP A 211 -7.80 -9.53 8.24
C TRP A 211 -9.09 -9.48 9.03
N ARG A 212 -9.43 -8.28 9.54
CA ARG A 212 -10.63 -8.01 10.32
C ARG A 212 -11.38 -6.82 9.70
N ASP A 213 -12.69 -6.98 9.50
CA ASP A 213 -13.50 -5.90 8.95
C ASP A 213 -13.67 -4.77 9.98
N MET A 214 -13.19 -3.58 9.63
CA MET A 214 -13.25 -2.40 10.48
C MET A 214 -14.43 -1.50 10.05
N PRO A 215 -15.31 -1.09 10.98
CA PRO A 215 -16.43 -0.22 10.67
C PRO A 215 -15.94 1.15 10.16
N GLY A 216 -16.78 1.83 9.39
CA GLY A 216 -16.48 3.18 8.89
C GLY A 216 -15.75 3.21 7.54
N SER A 217 -15.78 2.14 6.75
CA SER A 217 -15.20 2.15 5.39
C SER A 217 -15.73 3.32 4.55
N THR A 218 -14.81 4.07 3.94
CA THR A 218 -15.16 5.14 2.99
C THR A 218 -15.66 4.57 1.66
N PHE A 219 -15.44 3.28 1.39
CA PHE A 219 -15.92 2.62 0.18
C PHE A 219 -17.40 2.25 0.27
N SER A 220 -18.23 2.98 -0.47
CA SER A 220 -19.63 2.62 -0.74
C SER A 220 -19.81 2.00 -2.12
N ILE A 221 -20.41 0.81 -2.19
CA ILE A 221 -20.69 0.12 -3.46
C ILE A 221 -21.59 0.96 -4.36
N SER A 222 -22.70 1.49 -3.84
CA SER A 222 -23.65 2.25 -4.66
C SER A 222 -23.02 3.52 -5.24
N ARG A 223 -22.08 4.14 -4.52
CA ARG A 223 -21.41 5.36 -4.97
C ARG A 223 -20.21 5.08 -5.88
N HIS A 224 -19.48 3.99 -5.66
CA HIS A 224 -18.15 3.81 -6.28
C HIS A 224 -18.08 2.71 -7.33
N ALA A 225 -19.00 1.74 -7.36
CA ALA A 225 -18.90 0.59 -8.26
C ALA A 225 -18.82 0.99 -9.75
N GLY A 226 -19.66 1.94 -10.19
CA GLY A 226 -19.64 2.45 -11.57
C GLY A 226 -18.34 3.17 -11.91
N GLY A 227 -17.81 3.96 -10.97
CA GLY A 227 -16.51 4.62 -11.12
C GLY A 227 -15.37 3.61 -11.25
N CYS A 228 -15.32 2.61 -10.37
CA CYS A 228 -14.32 1.53 -10.44
C CYS A 228 -14.39 0.77 -11.76
N LEU A 229 -15.59 0.45 -12.27
CA LEU A 229 -15.74 -0.22 -13.56
C LEU A 229 -15.22 0.63 -14.71
N ARG A 230 -15.56 1.93 -14.74
CA ARG A 230 -15.04 2.87 -15.74
C ARG A 230 -13.52 2.95 -15.69
N ASP A 231 -12.95 3.05 -14.49
CA ASP A 231 -11.50 3.11 -14.30
C ASP A 231 -10.83 1.81 -14.80
N LEU A 232 -11.39 0.62 -14.49
CA LEU A 232 -10.90 -0.65 -15.02
C LEU A 232 -10.91 -0.72 -16.55
N LEU A 233 -12.01 -0.30 -17.18
CA LEU A 233 -12.11 -0.28 -18.65
C LEU A 233 -11.07 0.67 -19.25
N TRP A 234 -10.83 1.81 -18.62
CA TRP A 234 -9.78 2.76 -19.03
C TRP A 234 -8.37 2.17 -18.84
N ILE A 235 -8.08 1.52 -17.72
CA ILE A 235 -6.79 0.84 -17.48
C ILE A 235 -6.58 -0.22 -18.56
N ARG A 236 -7.61 -1.04 -18.86
CA ARG A 236 -7.53 -2.07 -19.91
C ARG A 236 -7.27 -1.46 -21.29
N ALA A 237 -7.97 -0.39 -21.65
CA ALA A 237 -7.81 0.26 -22.96
C ALA A 237 -6.45 0.92 -23.14
N THR A 238 -5.86 1.43 -22.06
CA THR A 238 -4.52 2.05 -22.08
C THR A 238 -3.41 1.03 -21.87
N ALA A 239 -3.74 -0.17 -21.40
CA ALA A 239 -2.77 -1.23 -21.18
C ALA A 239 -2.10 -1.65 -22.49
N THR A 240 -2.84 -1.89 -23.55
CA THR A 240 -2.30 -2.37 -24.83
C THR A 240 -1.40 -1.37 -25.57
N ARG A 241 -1.41 -0.09 -25.17
CA ARG A 241 -0.71 1.00 -25.87
C ARG A 241 0.67 1.36 -25.31
N ARG A 242 1.09 0.75 -24.21
CA ARG A 242 2.36 1.08 -23.51
C ARG A 242 3.20 -0.18 -23.33
N ALA A 243 4.04 -0.49 -24.32
CA ALA A 243 5.24 -1.26 -24.09
C ALA A 243 6.23 -0.33 -23.37
N VAL A 244 6.66 -0.70 -22.16
CA VAL A 244 7.68 0.06 -21.42
C VAL A 244 9.02 -0.61 -21.72
N THR A 245 9.98 0.19 -22.18
CA THR A 245 11.40 -0.16 -22.17
C THR A 245 11.87 -0.24 -20.72
N ALA A 246 12.09 -1.44 -20.21
CA ALA A 246 12.66 -1.64 -18.88
C ALA A 246 14.12 -1.16 -18.88
N ALA A 247 14.47 -0.23 -17.99
CA ALA A 247 15.86 -0.01 -17.61
C ALA A 247 16.25 -1.13 -16.61
N PRO A 248 17.45 -1.72 -16.70
CA PRO A 248 17.87 -2.76 -15.77
C PRO A 248 17.91 -2.20 -14.34
N MET A 249 17.19 -2.83 -13.42
CA MET A 249 17.28 -2.51 -12.01
C MET A 249 18.54 -3.16 -11.42
N VAL A 250 19.38 -2.35 -10.78
CA VAL A 250 20.55 -2.82 -10.02
C VAL A 250 20.04 -3.41 -8.70
N PRO A 251 20.45 -4.65 -8.32
CA PRO A 251 20.10 -5.20 -7.02
C PRO A 251 20.65 -4.30 -5.91
N VAL A 252 19.82 -4.01 -4.91
CA VAL A 252 20.27 -3.37 -3.66
C VAL A 252 21.15 -4.40 -2.96
N ALA A 253 22.43 -4.08 -2.81
CA ALA A 253 23.41 -4.98 -2.21
C ALA A 253 23.12 -5.18 -0.70
N ASP A 254 23.35 -6.40 -0.22
CA ASP A 254 23.27 -6.80 1.18
C ASP A 254 24.26 -6.00 2.05
N GLU A 255 23.78 -5.01 2.78
CA GLU A 255 24.52 -4.41 3.91
C GLU A 255 24.18 -5.07 5.26
N LEU A 256 23.65 -6.30 5.25
CA LEU A 256 23.23 -6.98 6.50
C LEU A 256 24.35 -7.72 7.26
N HIS A 257 25.62 -7.69 6.83
CA HIS A 257 26.70 -8.47 7.48
C HIS A 257 28.03 -7.73 7.73
N ALA A 258 28.02 -6.45 8.09
CA ALA A 258 29.23 -5.81 8.62
C ALA A 258 28.93 -4.79 9.74
N GLY A 259 29.21 -5.16 10.99
CA GLY A 259 29.24 -4.24 12.13
C GLY A 259 28.88 -4.87 13.46
#